data_AF-A0A1G9VAL6-F1
#
_entry.id   AF-A0A1G9VAL6-F1
#
_cell.length_a   1.000
_cell.length_b   1.000
_cell.length_c   1.000
_cell.angle_alpha   90.00
_cell.angle_beta   90.00
_cell.angle_gamma   90.00
#
_symmetry.space_group_name_H-M   'P 1'
#
loop_
_entity.id
_entity.type
_entity.pdbx_description
1 polymer ?
#
loop_
_entity_poly.entity_id
_entity_poly.type
_entity_poly.pdbx_seq_one_letter_code
_entity_poly.pdbx_strand_id
1 'polypeptide(L)'
;MQPGDIIFSVKQEDDSATRAFIRAGQLVKAKVFSQDTTYLNVVHPAIAVSDTLVIESVGEGLSLTDLSIEKPPRSAMVFSCVSRDMGEAAALAAKQFYFDKISGDIRGRYSVWNAMISAFRRWTSNTSLVERINESVAIGSSSFCSQFAANCYEVGNLYNSANLLPPPPAIFGNQPSAITPAELATFCDASAYFYFAGFWQDNVEVRL
;
A
#
# COMPACT_ATOMS: atom_id res chain seq x y z
N MET A 1 7.97 -13.61 -4.14
CA MET A 1 7.59 -12.68 -3.07
C MET A 1 7.36 -13.47 -1.80
N GLN A 2 7.14 -12.82 -0.68
CA GLN A 2 6.67 -13.44 0.56
C GLN A 2 5.38 -12.75 1.02
N PRO A 3 4.46 -13.46 1.69
CA PRO A 3 3.27 -12.83 2.25
C PRO A 3 3.63 -11.62 3.13
N GLY A 4 3.03 -10.48 2.81
CA GLY A 4 3.25 -9.21 3.50
C GLY A 4 4.17 -8.26 2.73
N ASP A 5 4.96 -8.74 1.77
CA ASP A 5 5.81 -7.86 0.96
C ASP A 5 4.96 -6.76 0.29
N ILE A 6 5.46 -5.53 0.32
CA ILE A 6 4.83 -4.41 -0.39
C ILE A 6 5.48 -4.32 -1.77
N ILE A 7 4.65 -4.49 -2.80
CA ILE A 7 5.05 -4.49 -4.20
C ILE A 7 4.74 -3.13 -4.80
N PHE A 8 5.76 -2.33 -5.05
CA PHE A 8 5.66 -0.97 -5.58
C PHE A 8 5.86 -0.96 -7.09
N SER A 9 4.77 -0.97 -7.84
CA SER A 9 4.79 -0.82 -9.30
C SER A 9 5.34 0.54 -9.71
N VAL A 10 6.25 0.50 -10.67
CA VAL A 10 6.92 1.67 -11.24
C VAL A 10 6.27 2.01 -12.57
N LYS A 11 6.18 3.31 -12.87
CA LYS A 11 5.62 3.79 -14.13
C LYS A 11 6.43 3.29 -15.33
N GLN A 12 5.77 2.67 -16.30
CA GLN A 12 6.32 2.32 -17.63
C GLN A 12 5.89 3.34 -18.69
N GLU A 13 6.56 3.38 -19.85
CA GLU A 13 6.30 4.38 -20.90
C GLU A 13 4.91 4.24 -21.56
N ASP A 14 4.35 3.04 -21.55
CA ASP A 14 3.06 2.63 -22.09
C ASP A 14 1.91 2.63 -21.05
N ASP A 15 2.13 3.25 -19.89
CA ASP A 15 1.18 3.22 -18.80
C ASP A 15 -0.15 3.96 -19.05
N SER A 16 -1.19 3.47 -18.39
CA SER A 16 -2.53 4.07 -18.42
C SER A 16 -2.57 5.51 -17.92
N ALA A 17 -3.55 6.29 -18.41
CA ALA A 17 -3.76 7.69 -18.02
C ALA A 17 -3.81 7.87 -16.49
N THR A 18 -4.43 6.92 -15.76
CA THR A 18 -4.52 6.95 -14.29
C THR A 18 -3.15 6.95 -13.60
N ARG A 19 -2.19 6.15 -14.07
CA ARG A 19 -0.83 6.11 -13.50
C ARG A 19 -0.07 7.41 -13.79
N ALA A 20 -0.27 8.00 -14.97
CA ALA A 20 0.28 9.31 -15.29
C ALA A 20 -0.28 10.42 -14.38
N PHE A 21 -1.59 10.37 -14.06
CA PHE A 21 -2.21 11.30 -13.12
C PHE A 21 -1.68 11.17 -11.70
N ILE A 22 -1.48 9.94 -11.20
CA ILE A 22 -0.90 9.71 -9.87
C ILE A 22 0.50 10.33 -9.79
N ARG A 23 1.36 10.08 -10.77
CA ARG A 23 2.70 10.68 -10.83
C ARG A 23 2.64 12.21 -10.83
N ALA A 24 1.74 12.81 -11.60
CA ALA A 24 1.56 14.26 -11.64
C ALA A 24 1.13 14.81 -10.27
N GLY A 25 0.17 14.16 -9.60
CA GLY A 25 -0.26 14.52 -8.25
C GLY A 25 0.87 14.45 -7.21
N GLN A 26 1.67 13.38 -7.25
CA GLN A 26 2.85 13.23 -6.39
C GLN A 26 3.88 14.33 -6.63
N LEU A 27 4.13 14.70 -7.89
CA LEU A 27 5.06 15.77 -8.24
C LEU A 27 4.57 17.13 -7.76
N VAL A 28 3.26 17.41 -7.86
CA VAL A 28 2.67 18.63 -7.30
C VAL A 28 2.85 18.65 -5.78
N LYS A 29 2.53 17.55 -5.09
CA LYS A 29 2.70 17.43 -3.63
C LYS A 29 4.15 17.66 -3.21
N ALA A 30 5.10 16.99 -3.88
CA ALA A 30 6.51 17.13 -3.59
C ALA A 30 7.01 18.57 -3.78
N LYS A 31 6.52 19.26 -4.81
CA LYS A 31 6.86 20.68 -5.05
C LYS A 31 6.25 21.61 -4.00
N VAL A 32 4.98 21.40 -3.62
CA VAL A 32 4.27 22.25 -2.65
C VAL A 32 4.83 22.07 -1.24
N PHE A 33 5.20 20.85 -0.86
CA PHE A 33 5.63 20.50 0.49
C PHE A 33 7.14 20.21 0.62
N SER A 34 7.93 20.46 -0.43
CA SER A 34 9.38 20.23 -0.47
C SER A 34 9.79 18.80 -0.04
N GLN A 35 9.07 17.80 -0.55
CA GLN A 35 9.33 16.40 -0.23
C GLN A 35 10.38 15.77 -1.16
N ASP A 36 10.94 14.65 -0.71
CA ASP A 36 11.81 13.81 -1.53
C ASP A 36 11.11 13.38 -2.83
N THR A 37 11.89 13.36 -3.91
CA THR A 37 11.43 13.04 -5.27
C THR A 37 11.94 11.71 -5.80
N THR A 38 12.75 10.99 -5.02
CA THR A 38 13.40 9.72 -5.39
C THR A 38 12.40 8.69 -5.93
N TYR A 39 11.23 8.59 -5.30
CA TYR A 39 10.22 7.57 -5.64
C TYR A 39 9.02 8.11 -6.43
N LEU A 40 9.12 9.25 -7.12
CA LEU A 40 7.99 9.81 -7.89
C LEU A 40 7.51 8.92 -9.04
N ASN A 41 8.32 7.97 -9.50
CA ASN A 41 7.94 7.00 -10.51
C ASN A 41 7.16 5.81 -9.93
N VAL A 42 7.09 5.66 -8.61
CA VAL A 42 6.22 4.68 -7.96
C VAL A 42 4.78 5.15 -8.07
N VAL A 43 3.91 4.31 -8.62
CA VAL A 43 2.52 4.70 -8.94
C VAL A 43 1.47 3.78 -8.32
N HIS A 44 1.86 2.59 -7.85
CA HIS A 44 0.90 1.65 -7.28
C HIS A 44 1.56 0.65 -6.32
N PRO A 45 1.21 0.66 -5.02
CA PRO A 45 1.57 -0.41 -4.11
C PRO A 45 0.48 -1.49 -4.04
N ALA A 46 0.93 -2.74 -3.84
CA ALA A 46 0.11 -3.91 -3.59
C ALA A 46 0.68 -4.73 -2.42
N ILE A 47 -0.13 -5.59 -1.79
CA ILE A 47 0.31 -6.50 -0.72
C ILE A 47 0.44 -7.91 -1.27
N ALA A 48 1.63 -8.49 -1.21
CA ALA A 48 1.85 -9.88 -1.56
C ALA A 48 1.14 -10.81 -0.57
N VAL A 49 0.46 -11.83 -1.10
CA VAL A 49 -0.27 -12.83 -0.31
C VAL A 49 0.21 -14.26 -0.58
N SER A 50 1.05 -14.43 -1.60
CA SER A 50 1.84 -15.60 -1.92
C SER A 50 3.09 -15.18 -2.72
N ASP A 51 3.82 -16.14 -3.28
CA ASP A 51 5.03 -15.90 -4.05
C ASP A 51 4.79 -15.13 -5.36
N THR A 52 3.59 -15.25 -5.94
CA THR A 52 3.19 -14.63 -7.22
C THR A 52 1.92 -13.79 -7.14
N LEU A 53 1.13 -13.95 -6.08
CA LEU A 53 -0.16 -13.28 -5.94
C LEU A 53 -0.07 -12.05 -5.06
N VAL A 54 -0.71 -10.98 -5.50
CA VAL A 54 -0.89 -9.75 -4.72
C VAL A 54 -2.37 -9.40 -4.59
N ILE A 55 -2.71 -8.75 -3.49
CA ILE A 55 -4.00 -8.06 -3.33
C ILE A 55 -3.75 -6.56 -3.43
N GLU A 56 -4.56 -5.89 -4.24
CA GLU A 56 -4.43 -4.47 -4.52
C GLU A 56 -5.78 -3.79 -4.69
N SER A 57 -5.83 -2.49 -4.41
CA SER A 57 -7.00 -1.64 -4.67
C SER A 57 -6.79 -0.95 -6.01
N VAL A 58 -7.48 -1.40 -7.07
CA VAL A 58 -7.28 -1.00 -8.47
C VAL A 58 -8.58 -1.11 -9.28
N GLY A 59 -8.74 -0.29 -10.33
CA GLY A 59 -9.87 -0.40 -11.25
C GLY A 59 -11.21 -0.22 -10.55
N GLU A 60 -11.99 -1.30 -10.41
CA GLU A 60 -13.29 -1.29 -9.72
C GLU A 60 -13.18 -1.44 -8.20
N GLY A 61 -12.04 -1.87 -7.66
CA GLY A 61 -11.88 -2.10 -6.23
C GLY A 61 -10.78 -3.08 -5.85
N LEU A 62 -11.01 -3.81 -4.75
CA LEU A 62 -10.08 -4.85 -4.31
C LEU A 62 -10.03 -6.01 -5.31
N SER A 63 -8.82 -6.35 -5.71
CA SER A 63 -8.50 -7.39 -6.70
C SER A 63 -7.40 -8.31 -6.17
N LEU A 64 -7.44 -9.56 -6.60
CA LEU A 64 -6.36 -10.53 -6.46
C LEU A 64 -5.72 -10.68 -7.84
N THR A 65 -4.44 -10.38 -7.95
CA THR A 65 -3.70 -10.34 -9.22
C THR A 65 -2.53 -11.32 -9.16
N ASP A 66 -2.38 -12.15 -10.20
CA ASP A 66 -1.21 -13.01 -10.37
C ASP A 66 -0.16 -12.33 -11.25
N LEU A 67 0.95 -11.91 -10.63
CA LEU A 67 2.01 -11.18 -11.30
C LEU A 67 2.83 -12.05 -12.27
N SER A 68 2.75 -13.37 -12.17
CA SER A 68 3.51 -14.28 -13.06
C SER A 68 2.91 -14.39 -14.47
N ILE A 69 1.65 -13.99 -14.63
CA ILE A 69 0.92 -14.06 -15.89
C ILE A 69 0.38 -12.69 -16.33
N GLU A 70 0.72 -11.62 -15.62
CA GLU A 70 0.26 -10.27 -15.92
C GLU A 70 0.75 -9.84 -17.32
N LYS A 71 -0.12 -9.15 -18.06
CA LYS A 71 0.17 -8.61 -19.39
C LYS A 71 -0.33 -7.16 -19.48
N PRO A 72 0.55 -6.19 -19.74
CA PRO A 72 2.02 -6.32 -19.85
C PRO A 72 2.67 -6.74 -18.52
N PRO A 73 3.87 -7.35 -18.54
CA PRO A 73 4.63 -7.66 -17.34
C PRO A 73 4.88 -6.41 -16.48
N ARG A 74 4.58 -6.51 -15.19
CA ARG A 74 4.80 -5.44 -14.23
C ARG A 74 6.29 -5.27 -13.93
N SER A 75 6.73 -4.01 -13.84
CA SER A 75 7.99 -3.65 -13.19
C SER A 75 7.70 -3.10 -11.80
N ALA A 76 8.26 -3.71 -10.77
CA ALA A 76 8.05 -3.28 -9.39
C ALA A 76 9.29 -3.45 -8.51
N MET A 77 9.37 -2.63 -7.48
CA MET A 77 10.27 -2.83 -6.34
C MET A 77 9.54 -3.63 -5.26
N VAL A 78 10.28 -4.48 -4.56
CA VAL A 78 9.76 -5.32 -3.48
C VAL A 78 10.41 -4.90 -2.18
N PHE A 79 9.58 -4.48 -1.21
CA PHE A 79 10.01 -4.23 0.15
C PHE A 79 9.42 -5.30 1.08
N SER A 80 10.27 -5.89 1.90
CA SER A 80 9.87 -6.89 2.88
C SER A 80 9.87 -6.27 4.28
N CYS A 81 8.94 -6.71 5.12
CA CYS A 81 8.96 -6.35 6.53
C CYS A 81 10.06 -7.15 7.25
N VAL A 82 10.79 -6.48 8.14
CA VAL A 82 11.81 -7.12 8.99
C VAL A 82 11.16 -8.15 9.93
N SER A 83 9.97 -7.83 10.45
CA SER A 83 9.18 -8.77 11.26
C SER A 83 8.30 -9.62 10.36
N ARG A 84 8.60 -10.92 10.31
CA ARG A 84 7.80 -11.88 9.55
C ARG A 84 6.36 -11.95 10.03
N ASP A 85 6.14 -11.98 11.34
CA ASP A 85 4.78 -12.03 11.93
C ASP A 85 3.96 -10.79 11.56
N MET A 86 4.59 -9.61 11.48
CA MET A 86 3.94 -8.38 11.02
C MET A 86 3.57 -8.45 9.54
N GLY A 87 4.48 -8.95 8.70
CA GLY A 87 4.20 -9.18 7.28
C GLY A 87 3.05 -10.17 7.06
N GLU A 88 3.07 -11.31 7.76
CA GLU A 88 2.01 -12.32 7.68
C GLU A 88 0.65 -11.76 8.14
N ALA A 89 0.63 -10.96 9.20
CA ALA A 89 -0.60 -10.30 9.66
C ALA A 89 -1.13 -9.26 8.67
N ALA A 90 -0.25 -8.49 8.03
CA ALA A 90 -0.64 -7.58 6.96
C ALA A 90 -1.23 -8.34 5.75
N ALA A 91 -0.64 -9.47 5.39
CA ALA A 91 -1.16 -10.34 4.33
C ALA A 91 -2.52 -10.94 4.70
N LEU A 92 -2.71 -11.33 5.96
CA LEU A 92 -3.99 -11.83 6.47
C LEU A 92 -5.07 -10.73 6.41
N ALA A 93 -4.74 -9.52 6.82
CA ALA A 93 -5.66 -8.37 6.72
C ALA A 93 -6.06 -8.10 5.27
N ALA A 94 -5.10 -8.13 4.33
CA ALA A 94 -5.38 -7.97 2.91
C ALA A 94 -6.32 -9.06 2.37
N LYS A 95 -6.10 -10.33 2.76
CA LYS A 95 -6.98 -11.46 2.41
C LYS A 95 -8.38 -11.26 2.97
N GLN A 96 -8.52 -10.85 4.23
CA GLN A 96 -9.81 -10.61 4.86
C GLN A 96 -10.61 -9.56 4.08
N PHE A 97 -10.01 -8.39 3.80
CA PHE A 97 -10.67 -7.34 3.01
C PHE A 97 -11.10 -7.83 1.62
N TYR A 98 -10.27 -8.63 0.96
CA TYR A 98 -10.61 -9.19 -0.36
C TYR A 98 -11.79 -10.17 -0.28
N PHE A 99 -11.80 -11.08 0.70
CA PHE A 99 -12.90 -12.02 0.89
C PHE A 99 -14.19 -11.34 1.31
N ASP A 100 -14.14 -10.34 2.20
CA ASP A 100 -15.30 -9.54 2.61
C ASP A 100 -15.91 -8.78 1.42
N LYS A 101 -15.09 -8.37 0.45
CA LYS A 101 -15.56 -7.75 -0.80
C LYS A 101 -16.23 -8.78 -1.72
N ILE A 102 -15.73 -10.02 -1.76
CA ILE A 102 -16.32 -11.09 -2.57
C ILE A 102 -17.66 -11.56 -1.98
N SER A 103 -17.74 -11.70 -0.65
CA SER A 103 -18.96 -12.08 0.05
C SER A 103 -20.03 -10.98 0.01
N GLY A 104 -19.61 -9.73 -0.25
CA GLY A 104 -20.49 -8.57 -0.27
C GLY A 104 -20.68 -7.91 1.10
N ASP A 105 -19.90 -8.30 2.10
CA ASP A 105 -19.90 -7.71 3.44
C ASP A 105 -19.36 -6.27 3.42
N ILE A 106 -18.45 -5.98 2.49
CA ILE A 106 -17.95 -4.63 2.22
C ILE A 106 -18.09 -4.25 0.75
N ARG A 107 -18.05 -2.95 0.44
CA ARG A 107 -18.08 -2.47 -0.95
C ARG A 107 -16.71 -2.60 -1.63
N GLY A 108 -15.62 -2.33 -0.89
CA GLY A 108 -14.24 -2.48 -1.35
C GLY A 108 -13.91 -1.75 -2.66
N ARG A 109 -14.51 -0.58 -2.92
CA ARG A 109 -14.37 0.14 -4.20
C ARG A 109 -13.05 0.91 -4.31
N TYR A 110 -12.56 1.10 -5.53
CA TYR A 110 -11.42 1.98 -5.77
C TYR A 110 -11.85 3.46 -5.76
N SER A 111 -11.05 4.33 -5.16
CA SER A 111 -11.33 5.77 -5.07
C SER A 111 -10.24 6.62 -5.72
N VAL A 112 -10.40 6.90 -7.02
CA VAL A 112 -9.54 7.87 -7.76
C VAL A 112 -9.60 9.25 -7.10
N TRP A 113 -10.79 9.66 -6.64
CA TRP A 113 -11.00 10.97 -6.01
C TRP A 113 -10.21 11.13 -4.71
N ASN A 114 -10.21 10.10 -3.85
CA ASN A 114 -9.41 10.13 -2.62
C ASN A 114 -7.91 10.06 -2.92
N ALA A 115 -7.51 9.31 -3.96
CA ALA A 115 -6.12 9.30 -4.45
C ALA A 115 -5.66 10.68 -4.91
N MET A 116 -6.57 11.48 -5.52
CA MET A 116 -6.26 12.85 -5.92
C MET A 116 -6.20 13.78 -4.70
N ILE A 117 -7.17 13.71 -3.80
CA ILE A 117 -7.21 14.56 -2.60
C ILE A 117 -5.99 14.32 -1.70
N SER A 118 -5.50 13.09 -1.60
CA SER A 118 -4.32 12.79 -0.78
C SER A 118 -3.06 13.55 -1.23
N ALA A 119 -2.97 13.91 -2.52
CA ALA A 119 -1.90 14.76 -3.06
C ALA A 119 -1.97 16.20 -2.52
N PHE A 120 -3.15 16.68 -2.11
CA PHE A 120 -3.38 18.03 -1.60
C PHE A 120 -3.49 18.10 -0.07
N ARG A 121 -3.47 16.96 0.63
CA ARG A 121 -3.54 16.91 2.09
C ARG A 121 -2.15 17.08 2.70
N ARG A 122 -2.04 18.07 3.60
CA ARG A 122 -0.85 18.29 4.42
C ARG A 122 -0.84 17.28 5.57
N TRP A 123 0.36 16.80 5.89
CA TRP A 123 0.61 15.81 6.93
C TRP A 123 0.15 16.29 8.30
N THR A 124 -0.53 15.42 9.01
CA THR A 124 -0.68 15.49 10.46
C THR A 124 -0.27 14.15 11.03
N SER A 125 0.66 14.14 11.99
CA SER A 125 0.95 12.92 12.74
C SER A 125 -0.31 12.57 13.51
N ASN A 126 -0.89 11.42 13.25
CA ASN A 126 -2.04 10.94 14.00
C ASN A 126 -1.72 9.63 14.69
N THR A 127 -1.56 9.70 16.01
CA THR A 127 -1.24 8.56 16.86
C THR A 127 -2.46 8.05 17.64
N SER A 128 -3.65 8.62 17.44
CA SER A 128 -4.86 8.19 18.15
C SER A 128 -5.32 6.81 17.67
N LEU A 129 -5.48 5.88 18.61
CA LEU A 129 -5.99 4.54 18.32
C LEU A 129 -7.38 4.58 17.65
N VAL A 130 -8.26 5.46 18.13
CA VAL A 130 -9.64 5.59 17.60
C VAL A 130 -9.61 6.01 16.13
N GLU A 131 -8.75 6.95 15.77
CA GLU A 131 -8.66 7.43 14.39
C GLU A 131 -8.02 6.39 13.48
N ARG A 132 -6.99 5.66 13.96
CA ARG A 132 -6.41 4.52 13.25
C ARG A 132 -7.44 3.42 12.94
N ILE A 133 -8.28 3.09 13.92
CA ILE A 133 -9.39 2.13 13.74
C ILE A 133 -10.40 2.68 12.72
N ASN A 134 -10.81 3.94 12.86
CA ASN A 134 -11.78 4.55 11.94
C ASN A 134 -11.28 4.58 10.49
N GLU A 135 -10.00 4.89 10.27
CA GLU A 135 -9.39 4.83 8.93
C GLU A 135 -9.37 3.41 8.36
N SER A 136 -9.08 2.42 9.21
CA SER A 136 -9.09 1.01 8.84
C SER A 136 -10.48 0.55 8.40
N VAL A 137 -11.52 0.95 9.14
CA VAL A 137 -12.93 0.65 8.80
C VAL A 137 -13.35 1.36 7.51
N ALA A 138 -12.91 2.61 7.29
CA ALA A 138 -13.32 3.40 6.13
C ALA A 138 -12.95 2.74 4.78
N ILE A 139 -11.87 1.95 4.73
CA ILE A 139 -11.43 1.22 3.54
C ILE A 139 -12.47 0.24 3.04
N GLY A 140 -13.26 -0.35 3.93
CA GLY A 140 -14.35 -1.25 3.57
C GLY A 140 -15.34 -0.60 2.58
N SER A 141 -15.49 0.72 2.62
CA SER A 141 -16.32 1.45 1.68
C SER A 141 -15.60 1.75 0.36
N SER A 142 -14.45 2.42 0.44
CA SER A 142 -13.61 2.78 -0.71
C SER A 142 -12.19 3.08 -0.27
N SER A 143 -11.20 2.72 -1.09
CA SER A 143 -9.79 2.99 -0.83
C SER A 143 -9.03 3.28 -2.12
N PHE A 144 -7.85 3.87 -1.98
CA PHE A 144 -6.85 3.90 -3.06
C PHE A 144 -5.65 3.04 -2.66
N CYS A 145 -4.80 2.73 -3.64
CA CYS A 145 -3.76 1.71 -3.53
C CYS A 145 -2.83 1.87 -2.31
N SER A 146 -2.22 3.05 -2.11
CA SER A 146 -1.33 3.29 -0.97
C SER A 146 -2.04 3.37 0.37
N GLN A 147 -3.27 3.90 0.43
CA GLN A 147 -4.10 3.84 1.63
C GLN A 147 -4.42 2.39 2.01
N PHE A 148 -4.76 1.55 1.03
CA PHE A 148 -5.05 0.14 1.27
C PHE A 148 -3.82 -0.60 1.81
N ALA A 149 -2.67 -0.47 1.14
CA ALA A 149 -1.43 -1.14 1.55
C ALA A 149 -0.99 -0.72 2.97
N ALA A 150 -0.98 0.58 3.27
CA ALA A 150 -0.60 1.08 4.59
C ALA A 150 -1.55 0.59 5.69
N ASN A 151 -2.86 0.55 5.44
CA ASN A 151 -3.81 0.08 6.43
C ASN A 151 -3.80 -1.43 6.62
N CYS A 152 -3.44 -2.25 5.62
CA CYS A 152 -3.29 -3.69 5.84
C CYS A 152 -2.26 -3.95 6.96
N TYR A 153 -1.17 -3.18 6.97
CA TYR A 153 -0.16 -3.19 8.01
C TYR A 153 -0.66 -2.60 9.34
N GLU A 154 -1.42 -1.50 9.34
CA GLU A 154 -2.02 -0.98 10.59
C GLU A 154 -3.00 -1.98 11.23
N VAL A 155 -3.86 -2.57 10.42
CA VAL A 155 -4.83 -3.59 10.84
C VAL A 155 -4.09 -4.83 11.35
N GLY A 156 -3.10 -5.33 10.61
CA GLY A 156 -2.25 -6.45 11.03
C GLY A 156 -1.53 -6.17 12.35
N ASN A 157 -0.98 -4.97 12.52
CA ASN A 157 -0.32 -4.54 13.75
C ASN A 157 -1.28 -4.52 14.96
N LEU A 158 -2.49 -3.99 14.77
CA LEU A 158 -3.53 -3.99 15.80
C LEU A 158 -4.01 -5.40 16.14
N TYR A 159 -4.16 -6.28 15.14
CA TYR A 159 -4.53 -7.69 15.38
C TYR A 159 -3.45 -8.45 16.15
N ASN A 160 -2.18 -8.36 15.73
CA ASN A 160 -1.06 -9.03 16.40
C ASN A 160 -0.84 -8.55 17.84
N SER A 161 -1.27 -7.32 18.14
CA SER A 161 -1.05 -6.66 19.43
C SER A 161 -2.32 -6.48 20.24
N ALA A 162 -3.42 -7.18 19.90
CA ALA A 162 -4.75 -6.93 20.48
C ALA A 162 -4.80 -7.04 22.02
N ASN A 163 -3.86 -7.76 22.62
CA ASN A 163 -3.76 -7.95 24.08
C ASN A 163 -2.69 -7.07 24.75
N LEU A 164 -1.99 -6.20 23.99
CA LEU A 164 -0.93 -5.34 24.52
C LEU A 164 -1.50 -4.03 25.07
N LEU A 165 -1.10 -3.69 26.29
CA LEU A 165 -1.34 -2.38 26.91
C LEU A 165 0.00 -1.75 27.30
N PRO A 166 0.36 -0.57 26.75
CA PRO A 166 -0.41 0.21 25.79
C PRO A 166 -0.48 -0.42 24.38
N PRO A 167 -1.47 -0.03 23.54
CA PRO A 167 -1.55 -0.46 22.14
C PRO A 167 -0.24 -0.17 21.38
N PRO A 168 0.07 -0.93 20.31
CA PRO A 168 1.32 -0.73 19.58
C PRO A 168 1.33 0.65 18.91
N PRO A 169 2.52 1.26 18.73
CA PRO A 169 2.66 2.45 17.91
C PRO A 169 2.18 2.15 16.48
N ALA A 170 1.79 3.19 15.75
CA ALA A 170 1.51 3.06 14.32
C ALA A 170 2.77 2.60 13.57
N ILE A 171 2.60 1.73 12.57
CA ILE A 171 3.68 1.32 11.67
C ILE A 171 4.07 2.51 10.81
N PHE A 172 3.07 3.21 10.26
CA PHE A 172 3.28 4.44 9.52
C PHE A 172 2.93 5.63 10.41
N GLY A 173 3.88 6.52 10.65
CA GLY A 173 3.65 7.73 11.47
C GLY A 173 2.64 8.72 10.87
N ASN A 174 2.18 8.47 9.65
CA ASN A 174 1.29 9.31 8.86
C ASN A 174 -0.07 8.63 8.66
N GLN A 175 -1.14 9.43 8.61
CA GLN A 175 -2.47 8.94 8.25
C GLN A 175 -2.45 8.25 6.87
N PRO A 176 -2.78 6.95 6.77
CA PRO A 176 -2.89 6.25 5.50
C PRO A 176 -3.80 6.94 4.47
N SER A 177 -4.84 7.66 4.91
CA SER A 177 -5.73 8.41 4.01
C SER A 177 -5.07 9.56 3.25
N ALA A 178 -3.85 9.95 3.60
CA ALA A 178 -3.09 11.03 2.97
C ALA A 178 -1.75 10.58 2.37
N ILE A 179 -1.40 9.29 2.44
CA ILE A 179 -0.10 8.79 1.98
C ILE A 179 -0.13 8.45 0.49
N THR A 180 0.73 9.07 -0.30
CA THR A 180 0.90 8.73 -1.72
C THR A 180 1.78 7.47 -1.88
N PRO A 181 1.72 6.77 -3.04
CA PRO A 181 2.64 5.67 -3.34
C PRO A 181 4.13 6.01 -3.13
N ALA A 182 4.56 7.19 -3.60
CA ALA A 182 5.94 7.66 -3.43
C ALA A 182 6.31 7.84 -1.95
N GLU A 183 5.44 8.47 -1.15
CA GLU A 183 5.69 8.66 0.29
C GLU A 183 5.74 7.33 1.05
N LEU A 184 4.90 6.36 0.66
CA LEU A 184 4.94 5.02 1.25
C LEU A 184 6.25 4.31 0.90
N ALA A 185 6.73 4.41 -0.34
CA ALA A 185 8.02 3.86 -0.74
C ALA A 185 9.19 4.55 -0.01
N THR A 186 9.19 5.88 0.07
CA THR A 186 10.20 6.64 0.85
C THR A 186 10.20 6.21 2.32
N PHE A 187 9.02 5.99 2.91
CA PHE A 187 8.94 5.50 4.28
C PHE A 187 9.56 4.11 4.40
N CYS A 188 9.24 3.17 3.51
CA CYS A 188 9.79 1.82 3.54
C CYS A 188 11.32 1.81 3.37
N ASP A 189 11.88 2.70 2.55
CA ASP A 189 13.32 2.81 2.36
C ASP A 189 14.05 3.40 3.58
N ALA A 190 13.43 4.35 4.27
CA ALA A 190 14.02 5.03 5.43
C ALA A 190 13.72 4.36 6.79
N SER A 191 12.81 3.39 6.83
CA SER A 191 12.27 2.81 8.07
C SER A 191 13.02 1.56 8.50
N ALA A 192 13.23 1.41 9.81
CA ALA A 192 13.77 0.18 10.39
C ALA A 192 12.80 -1.03 10.32
N TYR A 193 11.53 -0.80 9.96
CA TYR A 193 10.53 -1.87 9.83
C TYR A 193 10.60 -2.62 8.50
N PHE A 194 11.25 -2.05 7.50
CA PHE A 194 11.27 -2.56 6.14
C PHE A 194 12.69 -2.61 5.60
N TYR A 195 12.91 -3.44 4.60
CA TYR A 195 14.13 -3.45 3.81
C TYR A 195 13.81 -3.72 2.35
N PHE A 196 14.65 -3.17 1.47
CA PHE A 196 14.57 -3.46 0.05
C PHE A 196 14.98 -4.91 -0.21
N ALA A 197 14.04 -5.73 -0.69
CA ALA A 197 14.23 -7.17 -0.83
C ALA A 197 14.53 -7.59 -2.27
N GLY A 198 14.24 -6.75 -3.25
CA GLY A 198 14.48 -7.05 -4.65
C GLY A 198 13.50 -6.39 -5.61
N PHE A 199 13.40 -6.95 -6.81
CA PHE A 199 12.56 -6.45 -7.90
C PHE A 199 11.63 -7.53 -8.42
N TRP A 200 10.49 -7.12 -8.95
CA TRP A 200 9.67 -7.94 -9.84
C TRP A 200 9.82 -7.39 -11.25
N GLN A 201 10.31 -8.22 -12.17
CA GLN A 201 10.55 -7.83 -13.54
C GLN A 201 10.35 -9.03 -14.47
N ASP A 202 9.74 -8.80 -15.63
CA ASP A 202 9.54 -9.82 -16.66
C ASP A 202 8.85 -11.09 -16.11
N ASN A 203 7.86 -10.89 -15.22
CA ASN A 203 7.08 -11.92 -14.54
C ASN A 203 7.87 -12.84 -13.59
N VAL A 204 9.07 -12.40 -13.17
CA VAL A 204 9.94 -13.12 -12.25
C VAL A 204 10.35 -12.20 -11.10
N GLU A 205 10.47 -12.77 -9.90
CA GLU A 205 11.09 -12.09 -8.77
C GLU A 205 12.62 -12.27 -8.79
N VAL A 206 13.33 -11.16 -8.61
CA VAL A 206 14.77 -11.14 -8.36
C VAL A 206 15.00 -10.62 -6.94
N ARG A 207 15.35 -11.50 -6.00
CA ARG A 207 15.67 -11.12 -4.61
C ARG A 207 17.17 -10.86 -4.42
N LEU A 208 17.48 -9.97 -3.48
CA LEU A 208 18.85 -9.64 -3.04
C LEU A 208 19.39 -10.59 -1.96
#